data_AF-A0A978V3C7-F1
#
_entry.id   AF-A0A978V3C7-F1
#
_cell.length_a   1.000
_cell.length_b   1.000
_cell.length_c   1.000
_cell.angle_alpha   90.00
_cell.angle_beta   90.00
_cell.angle_gamma   90.00
#
_symmetry.space_group_name_H-M   'P 1'
#
loop_
_entity.id
_entity.type
_entity.pdbx_description
1 polymer ?
#
loop_
_entity_poly.entity_id
_entity_poly.type
_entity_poly.pdbx_seq_one_letter_code
_entity_poly.pdbx_strand_id
1 'polypeptide(L)'
;MKNNNSSAVLFLIFLIFTNYWLTIIEAQKCKPSGKIKGEKPPAGQCNKDNNSDCCEEGKYYSTYKCSPTVSRHTKAILTLNGFEKGSDGGAPSECDSKYHSDNTPVVALSTGWFNKKKRCLKNITIFGNGRSVNATVVDECDSTMGCDSDHDYQPPCRNNIVDASKAVWEALKVPKDKRGELDIHWTDAN
;
A
#
# COMPACT_ATOMS: atom_id res chain seq x y z
N MET A 1 48.80 -44.04 -4.95
CA MET A 1 48.34 -42.86 -5.70
C MET A 1 46.95 -42.49 -5.18
N LYS A 2 46.83 -41.42 -4.37
CA LYS A 2 45.54 -40.97 -3.84
C LYS A 2 44.78 -40.26 -4.95
N ASN A 3 43.57 -40.73 -5.27
CA ASN A 3 42.71 -40.17 -6.30
C ASN A 3 42.23 -38.77 -5.91
N ASN A 4 43.02 -37.75 -6.28
CA ASN A 4 42.65 -36.33 -6.12
C ASN A 4 41.44 -35.92 -6.98
N ASN A 5 41.02 -36.76 -7.92
CA ASN A 5 39.86 -36.52 -8.80
C ASN A 5 38.51 -36.55 -8.05
N SER A 6 38.39 -37.31 -6.96
CA SER A 6 37.10 -37.44 -6.24
C SER A 6 36.70 -36.15 -5.51
N SER A 7 37.68 -35.46 -4.90
CA SER A 7 37.45 -34.21 -4.17
C SER A 7 37.05 -33.06 -5.10
N ALA A 8 37.68 -32.97 -6.27
CA ALA A 8 37.36 -31.96 -7.29
C ALA A 8 35.95 -32.12 -7.85
N VAL A 9 35.51 -33.36 -8.09
CA VAL A 9 34.15 -33.65 -8.57
C VAL A 9 33.09 -33.31 -7.52
N LEU A 10 33.33 -33.65 -6.25
CA LEU A 10 32.43 -33.28 -5.15
C LEU A 10 32.33 -31.75 -4.97
N PHE A 11 33.44 -31.03 -5.14
CA PHE A 11 33.46 -29.57 -5.06
C PHE A 11 32.70 -28.92 -6.23
N LEU A 12 32.85 -29.45 -7.46
CA LEU A 12 32.09 -29.02 -8.63
C LEU A 12 30.59 -29.28 -8.47
N ILE A 13 30.19 -30.45 -7.95
CA ILE A 13 28.78 -30.77 -7.67
C ILE A 13 28.22 -29.80 -6.62
N PHE A 14 28.97 -29.53 -5.54
CA PHE A 14 28.55 -28.57 -4.51
C PHE A 14 28.36 -27.16 -5.09
N LEU A 15 29.27 -26.69 -5.96
CA LEU A 15 29.12 -25.41 -6.66
C LEU A 15 27.90 -25.38 -7.58
N ILE A 16 27.60 -26.47 -8.30
CA ILE A 16 26.41 -26.54 -9.16
C ILE A 16 25.14 -26.50 -8.30
N PHE A 17 25.10 -27.24 -7.17
CA PHE A 17 23.98 -27.24 -6.25
C PHE A 17 23.76 -25.89 -5.56
N THR A 18 24.81 -25.17 -5.14
CA THR A 18 24.66 -23.83 -4.55
C THR A 18 24.15 -22.80 -5.56
N ASN A 19 24.58 -22.88 -6.82
CA ASN A 19 24.04 -22.02 -7.89
C ASN A 19 22.59 -22.41 -8.26
N TYR A 20 22.21 -23.69 -8.17
CA TYR A 20 20.83 -24.14 -8.38
C TYR A 20 19.89 -23.73 -7.23
N TRP A 21 20.38 -23.67 -5.98
CA TRP A 21 19.59 -23.15 -4.85
C TRP A 21 19.51 -21.62 -4.82
N LEU A 22 20.54 -20.90 -5.28
CA LEU A 22 20.55 -19.44 -5.38
C LEU A 22 19.56 -18.90 -6.45
N THR A 23 19.16 -19.72 -7.42
CA THR A 23 18.27 -19.31 -8.52
C THR A 23 16.78 -19.44 -8.19
N ILE A 24 16.39 -19.97 -7.02
CA ILE A 24 14.97 -20.23 -6.69
C ILE A 24 14.32 -19.12 -5.82
N ILE A 25 15.06 -18.11 -5.36
CA ILE A 25 14.43 -16.95 -4.70
C ILE A 25 14.08 -15.87 -5.74
N GLU A 26 13.31 -16.23 -6.77
CA GLU A 26 12.42 -15.23 -7.34
C GLU A 26 11.36 -14.97 -6.27
N ALA A 27 11.55 -13.90 -5.49
CA ALA A 27 10.51 -13.40 -4.60
C ALA A 27 9.23 -13.28 -5.44
N GLN A 28 8.25 -14.14 -5.17
CA GLN A 28 7.07 -14.29 -6.01
C GLN A 28 6.37 -12.93 -6.10
N LYS A 29 6.41 -12.31 -7.28
CA LYS A 29 5.82 -10.99 -7.51
C LYS A 29 4.36 -11.00 -7.05
N CYS A 30 3.94 -10.00 -6.29
CA CYS A 30 2.57 -9.90 -5.79
C CYS A 30 1.55 -9.99 -6.93
N LYS A 31 0.58 -10.90 -6.79
CA LYS A 31 -0.50 -11.13 -7.76
C LYS A 31 -1.85 -10.79 -7.13
N PRO A 32 -2.87 -10.45 -7.94
CA PRO A 32 -4.24 -10.30 -7.44
C PRO A 32 -4.68 -11.55 -6.69
N SER A 33 -5.35 -11.38 -5.55
CA SER A 33 -5.96 -12.46 -4.78
C SER A 33 -7.34 -12.85 -5.29
N GLY A 34 -7.99 -11.97 -6.03
CA GLY A 34 -9.34 -12.19 -6.54
C GLY A 34 -9.89 -11.00 -7.28
N LYS A 35 -11.21 -11.01 -7.48
CA LYS A 35 -11.99 -9.90 -8.00
C LYS A 35 -13.32 -9.82 -7.28
N ILE A 36 -13.86 -8.61 -7.18
CA ILE A 36 -15.23 -8.36 -6.72
C ILE A 36 -16.02 -7.70 -7.85
N LYS A 37 -17.34 -7.87 -7.85
CA LYS A 37 -18.24 -7.22 -8.79
C LYS A 37 -18.84 -6.00 -8.11
N GLY A 38 -18.71 -4.84 -8.73
CA GLY A 38 -19.31 -3.60 -8.24
C GLY A 38 -20.83 -3.68 -8.25
N GLU A 39 -21.42 -3.21 -7.17
CA GLU A 39 -22.85 -3.00 -7.05
C GLU A 39 -23.15 -1.51 -7.19
N LYS A 40 -24.39 -1.18 -7.58
CA LYS A 40 -24.83 0.20 -7.65
C LYS A 40 -24.97 0.77 -6.23
N PRO A 41 -24.26 1.85 -5.87
CA PRO A 41 -24.46 2.49 -4.57
C PRO A 41 -25.92 2.93 -4.39
N PRO A 42 -26.52 2.77 -3.20
CA PRO A 42 -27.80 3.36 -2.88
C PRO A 42 -27.78 4.89 -3.06
N ALA A 43 -28.96 5.50 -3.25
CA ALA A 43 -29.05 6.94 -3.41
C ALA A 43 -28.49 7.68 -2.19
N GLY A 44 -27.54 8.59 -2.41
CA GLY A 44 -26.87 9.35 -1.35
C GLY A 44 -25.72 8.64 -0.65
N GLN A 45 -25.35 7.43 -1.10
CA GLN A 45 -24.16 6.70 -0.66
C GLN A 45 -23.01 6.88 -1.66
N CYS A 46 -21.77 6.66 -1.22
CA CYS A 46 -20.52 6.96 -1.91
C CYS A 46 -20.18 8.46 -1.96
N ASN A 47 -19.33 8.88 -1.03
CA ASN A 47 -18.68 10.18 -1.04
C ASN A 47 -17.63 10.26 -2.17
N LYS A 48 -17.64 11.38 -2.88
CA LYS A 48 -16.70 11.70 -3.98
C LYS A 48 -15.70 12.79 -3.62
N ASP A 49 -15.63 13.18 -2.35
CA ASP A 49 -14.60 14.07 -1.83
C ASP A 49 -13.20 13.49 -2.11
N ASN A 50 -12.19 14.37 -2.14
CA ASN A 50 -10.78 14.01 -2.43
C ASN A 50 -10.53 13.16 -3.69
N ASN A 51 -11.44 13.23 -4.67
CA ASN A 51 -11.41 12.45 -5.92
C ASN A 51 -11.67 10.95 -5.72
N SER A 52 -12.40 10.58 -4.66
CA SER A 52 -12.84 9.20 -4.44
C SER A 52 -13.80 8.74 -5.54
N ASP A 53 -13.53 7.55 -6.06
CA ASP A 53 -14.35 6.88 -7.07
C ASP A 53 -15.45 6.04 -6.43
N CYS A 54 -16.57 5.88 -7.12
CA CYS A 54 -17.63 4.96 -6.73
C CYS A 54 -17.59 3.68 -7.57
N CYS A 55 -17.98 2.56 -6.96
CA CYS A 55 -18.15 1.33 -7.72
C CYS A 55 -19.25 1.46 -8.78
N GLU A 56 -18.96 0.91 -9.96
CA GLU A 56 -19.89 0.85 -11.08
C GLU A 56 -20.57 -0.52 -11.11
N GLU A 57 -21.88 -0.50 -11.30
CA GLU A 57 -22.69 -1.71 -11.38
C GLU A 57 -22.17 -2.64 -12.48
N GLY A 58 -21.82 -3.87 -12.11
CA GLY A 58 -21.37 -4.89 -13.04
C GLY A 58 -19.88 -4.86 -13.39
N LYS A 59 -19.15 -3.81 -13.02
CA LYS A 59 -17.69 -3.72 -13.24
C LYS A 59 -16.94 -4.63 -12.27
N TYR A 60 -15.87 -5.27 -12.72
CA TYR A 60 -15.03 -6.11 -11.85
C TYR A 60 -13.79 -5.36 -11.39
N TYR A 61 -13.54 -5.36 -10.08
CA TYR A 61 -12.40 -4.74 -9.43
C TYR A 61 -11.47 -5.82 -8.87
N SER A 62 -10.16 -5.67 -9.07
CA SER A 62 -9.17 -6.60 -8.54
C SER A 62 -8.93 -6.38 -7.06
N THR A 63 -8.80 -7.48 -6.31
CA THR A 63 -8.42 -7.44 -4.90
C THR A 63 -7.02 -8.01 -4.71
N TYR A 64 -6.36 -7.59 -3.63
CA TYR A 64 -5.00 -7.97 -3.28
C TYR A 64 -4.88 -8.24 -1.79
N LYS A 65 -4.15 -9.30 -1.43
CA LYS A 65 -3.70 -9.58 -0.05
C LYS A 65 -2.23 -9.27 0.17
N CYS A 66 -1.57 -8.75 -0.85
CA CYS A 66 -0.14 -8.46 -0.89
C CYS A 66 0.09 -7.10 -1.53
N SER A 67 1.28 -6.55 -1.30
CA SER A 67 1.77 -5.32 -1.91
C SER A 67 3.16 -5.57 -2.51
N PRO A 68 3.69 -4.68 -3.37
CA PRO A 68 5.06 -4.78 -3.85
C PRO A 68 6.08 -4.87 -2.71
N THR A 69 7.25 -5.44 -2.98
CA THR A 69 8.29 -5.63 -1.96
C THR A 69 8.73 -4.29 -1.33
N VAL A 70 8.73 -4.25 0.00
CA VAL A 70 9.25 -3.10 0.75
C VAL A 70 10.78 -3.08 0.67
N SER A 71 11.34 -1.91 0.40
CA SER A 71 12.77 -1.64 0.35
C SER A 71 13.07 -0.27 0.95
N ARG A 72 14.35 0.15 0.92
CA ARG A 72 14.74 1.53 1.32
C ARG A 72 14.19 2.63 0.41
N HIS A 73 13.64 2.27 -0.76
CA HIS A 73 13.08 3.20 -1.75
C HIS A 73 11.80 2.60 -2.37
N THR A 74 10.87 2.15 -1.52
CA THR A 74 9.63 1.50 -1.97
C THR A 74 8.82 2.44 -2.83
N LYS A 75 8.60 2.08 -4.11
CA LYS A 75 7.77 2.87 -5.03
C LYS A 75 6.30 2.75 -4.63
N ALA A 76 5.59 3.86 -4.60
CA ALA A 76 4.17 3.91 -4.30
C ALA A 76 3.49 5.07 -5.04
N ILE A 77 2.16 5.03 -5.05
CA ILE A 77 1.33 6.17 -5.43
C ILE A 77 0.79 6.79 -4.14
N LEU A 78 0.97 8.09 -3.99
CA LEU A 78 0.37 8.89 -2.93
C LEU A 78 -1.02 9.33 -3.40
N THR A 79 -2.05 9.05 -2.60
CA THR A 79 -3.42 9.54 -2.76
C THR A 79 -3.80 10.47 -1.61
N LEU A 80 -4.89 11.23 -1.77
CA LEU A 80 -5.40 12.14 -0.74
C LEU A 80 -6.60 11.48 -0.08
N ASN A 81 -6.58 11.39 1.24
CA ASN A 81 -7.70 10.89 2.04
C ASN A 81 -7.94 11.76 3.25
N GLY A 82 -9.20 11.91 3.63
CA GLY A 82 -9.62 12.50 4.89
C GLY A 82 -9.63 11.48 6.01
N PHE A 83 -9.06 11.84 7.16
CA PHE A 83 -9.06 11.00 8.37
C PHE A 83 -9.97 11.57 9.46
N GLU A 84 -10.64 12.69 9.18
CA GLU A 84 -11.58 13.36 10.07
C GLU A 84 -12.95 12.69 10.05
N LYS A 85 -13.73 12.87 11.11
CA LYS A 85 -15.08 12.34 11.17
C LYS A 85 -15.95 12.97 10.08
N GLY A 86 -16.59 12.11 9.29
CA GLY A 86 -17.47 12.54 8.20
C GLY A 86 -16.74 12.91 6.91
N SER A 87 -15.43 12.62 6.82
CA SER A 87 -14.69 12.63 5.57
C SER A 87 -14.89 11.33 4.78
N ASP A 88 -14.28 11.25 3.61
CA ASP A 88 -14.24 10.09 2.70
C ASP A 88 -13.57 8.84 3.29
N GLY A 89 -12.72 8.97 4.30
CA GLY A 89 -12.15 7.83 5.03
C GLY A 89 -13.19 7.05 5.86
N GLY A 90 -14.39 7.61 6.05
CA GLY A 90 -15.53 6.92 6.64
C GLY A 90 -15.35 6.62 8.14
N ALA A 91 -14.85 5.42 8.45
CA ALA A 91 -14.75 4.89 9.82
C ALA A 91 -13.50 5.40 10.57
N PRO A 92 -13.45 5.26 11.92
CA PRO A 92 -12.21 5.52 12.67
C PRO A 92 -11.08 4.59 12.25
N SER A 93 -9.85 5.08 12.26
CA SER A 93 -8.70 4.36 11.72
C SER A 93 -8.34 3.08 12.48
N GLU A 94 -7.89 2.06 11.75
CA GLU A 94 -7.79 0.68 12.24
C GLU A 94 -6.71 0.47 13.32
N CYS A 95 -5.68 1.32 13.38
CA CYS A 95 -4.59 1.17 14.34
C CYS A 95 -4.99 1.53 15.77
N ASP A 96 -5.86 2.53 15.95
CA ASP A 96 -6.18 3.09 17.27
C ASP A 96 -7.66 3.43 17.49
N SER A 97 -8.52 3.12 16.52
CA SER A 97 -9.97 3.35 16.56
C SER A 97 -10.34 4.83 16.76
N LYS A 98 -9.56 5.73 16.14
CA LYS A 98 -9.75 7.18 16.24
C LYS A 98 -9.81 7.83 14.87
N TYR A 99 -10.49 8.97 14.81
CA TYR A 99 -10.32 9.93 13.74
C TYR A 99 -9.06 10.76 13.99
N HIS A 100 -8.38 11.17 12.93
CA HIS A 100 -7.18 11.99 12.96
C HIS A 100 -7.44 13.29 12.19
N SER A 101 -6.88 14.41 12.66
CA SER A 101 -7.03 15.66 11.90
C SER A 101 -6.28 15.60 10.59
N ASP A 102 -6.87 16.16 9.53
CA ASP A 102 -6.23 16.29 8.22
C ASP A 102 -5.01 17.22 8.24
N ASN A 103 -4.85 17.99 9.32
CA ASN A 103 -3.67 18.84 9.58
C ASN A 103 -2.53 18.08 10.29
N THR A 104 -2.72 16.80 10.62
CA THR A 104 -1.67 15.92 11.16
C THR A 104 -1.12 15.05 10.05
N PRO A 105 0.21 14.89 9.88
CA PRO A 105 0.79 14.00 8.89
C PRO A 105 0.55 12.52 9.23
N VAL A 106 -0.55 11.96 8.72
CA VAL A 106 -0.96 10.57 8.92
C VAL A 106 -1.26 9.91 7.58
N VAL A 107 -1.14 8.59 7.54
CA VAL A 107 -1.39 7.80 6.33
C VAL A 107 -2.07 6.46 6.63
N ALA A 108 -2.79 5.96 5.62
CA ALA A 108 -3.15 4.56 5.47
C ALA A 108 -2.17 3.89 4.50
N LEU A 109 -1.95 2.58 4.67
CA LEU A 109 -1.14 1.79 3.74
C LEU A 109 -1.98 0.68 3.12
N SER A 110 -1.75 0.36 1.84
CA SER A 110 -2.33 -0.84 1.23
C SER A 110 -2.12 -2.08 2.12
N THR A 111 -3.13 -2.96 2.20
CA THR A 111 -3.15 -4.20 3.02
C THR A 111 -1.80 -4.90 3.17
N GLY A 112 -1.09 -5.16 2.07
CA GLY A 112 0.19 -5.88 2.11
C GLY A 112 1.30 -5.11 2.83
N TRP A 113 1.32 -3.78 2.70
CA TRP A 113 2.23 -2.90 3.42
C TRP A 113 1.78 -2.61 4.85
N PHE A 114 0.47 -2.49 5.09
CA PHE A 114 -0.08 -2.39 6.44
C PHE A 114 0.32 -3.59 7.31
N ASN A 115 0.36 -4.78 6.67
CA ASN A 115 0.99 -5.99 7.20
C ASN A 115 0.42 -6.39 8.57
N LYS A 116 -0.90 -6.53 8.65
CA LYS A 116 -1.62 -6.95 9.86
C LYS A 116 -1.22 -6.09 11.07
N LYS A 117 -1.34 -4.77 10.92
CA LYS A 117 -1.00 -3.76 11.94
C LYS A 117 0.47 -3.68 12.35
N LYS A 118 1.40 -4.40 11.71
CA LYS A 118 2.83 -4.36 12.09
C LYS A 118 3.48 -2.98 11.94
N ARG A 119 2.90 -2.13 11.11
CA ARG A 119 3.31 -0.73 10.92
C ARG A 119 2.49 0.28 11.71
N CYS A 120 1.45 -0.14 12.42
CA CYS A 120 0.59 0.77 13.17
C CYS A 120 1.38 1.65 14.13
N LEU A 121 1.05 2.94 14.10
CA LEU A 121 1.60 4.01 14.93
C LEU A 121 3.12 4.17 14.79
N LYS A 122 3.71 3.61 13.73
CA LYS A 122 5.10 3.84 13.34
C LYS A 122 5.15 4.87 12.23
N ASN A 123 6.27 5.56 12.17
CA ASN A 123 6.51 6.55 11.14
C ASN A 123 7.06 5.89 9.88
N ILE A 124 6.67 6.42 8.73
CA ILE A 124 7.36 6.24 7.47
C ILE A 124 7.87 7.60 6.99
N THR A 125 8.96 7.58 6.24
CA THR A 125 9.41 8.77 5.50
C THR A 125 8.94 8.66 4.06
N ILE A 126 8.16 9.63 3.63
CA ILE A 126 7.63 9.75 2.26
C ILE A 126 8.51 10.75 1.51
N PHE A 127 8.91 10.40 0.29
CA PHE A 127 9.69 11.22 -0.62
C PHE A 127 8.89 11.47 -1.89
N GLY A 128 8.64 12.74 -2.20
CA GLY A 128 7.84 13.15 -3.34
C GLY A 128 8.03 14.63 -3.64
N ASN A 129 7.86 15.04 -4.91
CA ASN A 129 7.97 16.44 -5.32
C ASN A 129 9.29 17.13 -4.87
N GLY A 130 10.41 16.38 -4.87
CA GLY A 130 11.72 16.86 -4.42
C GLY A 130 11.83 17.15 -2.92
N ARG A 131 10.89 16.66 -2.11
CA ARG A 131 10.80 16.87 -0.66
C ARG A 131 10.59 15.54 0.08
N SER A 132 10.65 15.61 1.40
CA SER A 132 10.27 14.51 2.26
C SER A 132 9.45 14.97 3.46
N VAL A 133 8.68 14.04 4.02
CA VAL A 133 7.89 14.22 5.24
C VAL A 133 7.79 12.90 6.00
N ASN A 134 7.84 12.97 7.33
CA ASN A 134 7.50 11.84 8.18
C ASN A 134 6.00 11.85 8.45
N ALA A 135 5.37 10.69 8.28
CA ALA A 135 3.95 10.51 8.56
C ALA A 135 3.72 9.24 9.37
N THR A 136 2.76 9.28 10.28
CA THR A 136 2.38 8.14 11.12
C THR A 136 1.40 7.25 10.37
N VAL A 137 1.66 5.94 10.33
CA VAL A 137 0.69 4.97 9.80
C VAL A 137 -0.41 4.78 10.84
N VAL A 138 -1.63 5.18 10.49
CA VAL A 138 -2.80 5.09 11.39
C VAL A 138 -3.87 4.13 10.88
N ASP A 139 -3.82 3.75 9.60
CA ASP A 139 -4.91 3.00 8.98
C ASP A 139 -4.48 2.00 7.90
N GLU A 140 -5.41 1.14 7.52
CA GLU A 140 -5.31 0.28 6.35
C GLU A 140 -6.10 0.87 5.18
N CYS A 141 -5.47 0.96 4.00
CA CYS A 141 -6.18 1.15 2.74
C CYS A 141 -6.54 -0.25 2.22
N ASP A 142 -7.75 -0.72 2.52
CA ASP A 142 -8.14 -2.12 2.29
C ASP A 142 -8.17 -2.44 0.80
N SER A 143 -7.25 -3.29 0.36
CA SER A 143 -7.15 -3.77 -1.01
C SER A 143 -7.79 -5.15 -1.20
N THR A 144 -8.30 -5.75 -0.13
CA THR A 144 -9.00 -7.03 -0.11
C THR A 144 -10.49 -6.87 -0.35
N MET A 145 -11.04 -5.71 -0.02
CA MET A 145 -12.46 -5.40 -0.09
C MET A 145 -12.78 -3.93 -0.46
N GLY A 146 -14.04 -3.62 -0.79
CA GLY A 146 -14.64 -2.43 -1.39
C GLY A 146 -16.01 -2.74 -2.02
N CYS A 147 -16.69 -1.75 -2.57
CA CYS A 147 -18.00 -1.85 -3.23
C CYS A 147 -19.16 -2.35 -2.33
N ASP A 148 -19.07 -2.15 -1.02
CA ASP A 148 -20.12 -2.48 -0.06
C ASP A 148 -20.39 -1.30 0.89
N SER A 149 -21.31 -1.48 1.83
CA SER A 149 -21.67 -0.43 2.80
C SER A 149 -20.55 -0.05 3.75
N ASP A 150 -19.65 -0.99 4.07
CA ASP A 150 -18.58 -0.76 5.04
C ASP A 150 -17.47 0.12 4.45
N HIS A 151 -17.38 0.14 3.12
CA HIS A 151 -16.39 0.91 2.34
C HIS A 151 -17.04 2.08 1.59
N ASP A 152 -18.24 2.53 2.00
CA ASP A 152 -19.00 3.60 1.34
C ASP A 152 -19.16 3.38 -0.18
N TYR A 153 -19.23 2.11 -0.60
CA TYR A 153 -19.27 1.68 -1.99
C TYR A 153 -18.13 2.19 -2.88
N GLN A 154 -16.99 2.56 -2.28
CA GLN A 154 -15.74 2.86 -2.97
C GLN A 154 -15.04 1.57 -3.39
N PRO A 155 -14.29 1.54 -4.51
CA PRO A 155 -13.60 0.35 -4.97
C PRO A 155 -12.48 -0.08 -4.01
N PRO A 156 -12.05 -1.36 -4.06
CA PRO A 156 -10.91 -1.81 -3.29
C PRO A 156 -9.67 -0.98 -3.59
N CYS A 157 -8.91 -0.68 -2.54
CA CYS A 157 -7.67 0.05 -2.66
C CYS A 157 -6.69 -0.68 -3.59
N ARG A 158 -5.88 0.08 -4.34
CA ARG A 158 -4.75 -0.51 -5.09
C ARG A 158 -3.71 -1.03 -4.09
N ASN A 159 -2.87 -1.96 -4.53
CA ASN A 159 -1.93 -2.62 -3.64
C ASN A 159 -0.59 -1.89 -3.43
N ASN A 160 -0.46 -0.68 -3.98
CA ASN A 160 0.75 0.13 -3.97
C ASN A 160 0.50 1.58 -3.54
N ILE A 161 -0.47 1.78 -2.66
CA ILE A 161 -0.96 3.07 -2.19
C ILE A 161 -0.39 3.43 -0.82
N VAL A 162 0.02 4.69 -0.70
CA VAL A 162 0.12 5.41 0.57
C VAL A 162 -0.98 6.45 0.52
N ASP A 163 -2.02 6.26 1.32
CA ASP A 163 -3.18 7.14 1.30
C ASP A 163 -3.05 8.18 2.40
N ALA A 164 -2.99 9.46 2.05
CA ALA A 164 -2.36 10.43 2.92
C ALA A 164 -3.22 11.65 3.22
N SER A 165 -3.10 12.13 4.46
CA SER A 165 -3.79 13.33 4.90
C SER A 165 -3.31 14.56 4.14
N LYS A 166 -4.15 15.60 4.13
CA LYS A 166 -3.82 16.90 3.54
C LYS A 166 -2.48 17.47 4.02
N ALA A 167 -2.11 17.28 5.28
CA ALA A 167 -0.85 17.74 5.84
C ALA A 167 0.39 17.12 5.16
N VAL A 168 0.31 15.85 4.75
CA VAL A 168 1.40 15.19 4.00
C VAL A 168 1.61 15.88 2.66
N TRP A 169 0.52 16.13 1.92
CA TRP A 169 0.55 16.83 0.64
C TRP A 169 1.08 18.27 0.76
N GLU A 170 0.73 18.96 1.85
CA GLU A 170 1.24 20.31 2.15
C GLU A 170 2.73 20.32 2.49
N ALA A 171 3.21 19.35 3.27
CA ALA A 171 4.62 19.22 3.60
C ALA A 171 5.49 18.91 2.37
N LEU A 172 4.96 18.11 1.43
CA LEU A 172 5.57 17.87 0.12
C LEU A 172 5.43 19.06 -0.84
N LYS A 173 4.75 20.15 -0.42
CA LYS A 173 4.49 21.37 -1.21
C LYS A 173 3.89 21.11 -2.59
N VAL A 174 2.97 20.16 -2.66
CA VAL A 174 2.20 19.90 -3.88
C VAL A 174 1.06 20.93 -3.96
N PRO A 175 0.98 21.72 -5.06
CA PRO A 175 -0.12 22.65 -5.29
C PRO A 175 -1.48 21.95 -5.25
N LYS A 176 -2.50 22.61 -4.68
CA LYS A 176 -3.84 22.01 -4.47
C LYS A 176 -4.48 21.51 -5.76
N ASP A 177 -4.33 22.26 -6.85
CA ASP A 177 -4.81 21.94 -8.19
C ASP A 177 -4.09 20.75 -8.84
N LYS A 178 -2.99 20.29 -8.25
CA LYS A 178 -2.20 19.14 -8.71
C LYS A 178 -2.29 17.94 -7.76
N ARG A 179 -3.20 17.97 -6.79
CA ARG A 179 -3.45 16.84 -5.88
C ARG A 179 -4.41 15.86 -6.54
N GLY A 180 -4.21 14.59 -6.26
CA GLY A 180 -4.91 13.46 -6.87
C GLY A 180 -4.03 12.22 -6.71
N GLU A 181 -3.07 12.05 -7.62
CA GLU A 181 -2.06 11.01 -7.54
C GLU A 181 -0.65 11.61 -7.71
N LEU A 182 0.30 11.12 -6.91
CA LEU A 182 1.71 11.47 -7.04
C LEU A 182 2.58 10.22 -6.91
N ASP A 183 3.48 10.01 -7.87
CA ASP A 183 4.54 9.02 -7.74
C ASP A 183 5.49 9.40 -6.60
N ILE A 184 5.68 8.48 -5.65
CA ILE A 184 6.53 8.68 -4.49
C ILE A 184 7.44 7.47 -4.24
N HIS A 185 8.42 7.70 -3.38
CA HIS A 185 9.10 6.63 -2.66
C HIS A 185 8.79 6.72 -1.16
N TRP A 186 8.82 5.61 -0.46
CA TRP A 186 8.77 5.60 0.99
C TRP A 186 9.69 4.54 1.61
N THR A 187 10.03 4.76 2.87
CA THR A 187 10.77 3.81 3.72
C THR A 187 10.19 3.84 5.13
N ASP A 188 10.30 2.71 5.84
CA ASP A 188 10.11 2.70 7.29
C ASP A 188 11.08 3.72 7.92
N ALA A 189 10.60 4.56 8.84
CA ALA A 189 11.45 5.48 9.58
C ALA A 189 12.17 4.70 10.70
N ASN A 190 13.44 5.03 10.93
CA ASN A 190 14.24 4.45 12.01
C ASN A 190 13.95 5.12 13.35
#